data_AF-A0A963Q3H4-F1
#
_entry.id   AF-A0A963Q3H4-F1
#
_cell.length_a   1.000
_cell.length_b   1.000
_cell.length_c   1.000
_cell.angle_alpha   90.00
_cell.angle_beta   90.00
_cell.angle_gamma   90.00
#
_symmetry.space_group_name_H-M   'P 1'
#
loop_
_entity.id
_entity.type
_entity.pdbx_description
1 polymer ?
#
loop_
_entity_poly.entity_id
_entity_poly.type
_entity_poly.pdbx_seq_one_letter_code
_entity_poly.pdbx_strand_id
1 'polypeptide(L)'
;IHVPPDLRSGSTRKWWDVPPESVYAFSFYIWQQVQRWPTNGEEDYPRNLRALSAYLTPSCRAFLQQDYEYRRASGELRQRVRGIYEIPGRGYGDDPATRVKVVSDRDWIVTLDVSADEYYGSEQVKRALVRYPIKVVRLDIDPERNPFGLALDCYAGAPQRIEPPPTPTQAGAPANASGHLQGDSP
;
A
#
# COMPACT_ATOMS: atom_id res chain seq x y z
N ILE A 1 -22.16 38.63 8.49
CA ILE A 1 -22.99 37.67 9.26
C ILE A 1 -22.25 36.35 9.22
N HIS A 2 -21.61 35.97 10.34
CA HIS A 2 -20.88 34.71 10.49
C HIS A 2 -21.81 33.75 11.24
N VAL A 3 -22.29 32.72 10.56
CA VAL A 3 -23.10 31.68 11.20
C VAL A 3 -22.15 30.60 11.71
N PRO A 4 -22.08 30.33 13.03
CA PRO A 4 -21.23 29.28 13.55
C PRO A 4 -21.80 27.89 13.17
N PRO A 5 -20.93 26.88 12.95
CA PRO A 5 -21.38 25.53 12.67
C PRO A 5 -22.11 24.93 13.88
N ASP A 6 -23.18 24.17 13.61
CA ASP A 6 -23.99 23.47 14.60
C ASP A 6 -23.18 22.29 15.21
N LEU A 7 -23.08 22.27 16.55
CA LEU A 7 -22.28 21.35 17.37
C LEU A 7 -23.11 20.21 17.98
N ARG A 8 -24.29 19.87 17.42
CA ARG A 8 -25.23 18.89 18.04
C ARG A 8 -24.78 17.43 18.10
N SER A 9 -23.59 17.09 17.63
CA SER A 9 -22.84 15.92 18.10
C SER A 9 -21.36 16.27 18.21
N GLY A 10 -21.03 17.15 19.17
CA GLY A 10 -19.65 17.49 19.49
C GLY A 10 -18.82 16.23 19.70
N SER A 11 -17.73 16.12 18.95
CA SER A 11 -16.73 15.07 19.13
C SER A 11 -16.26 15.08 20.58
N THR A 12 -16.52 14.01 21.34
CA THR A 12 -16.01 13.81 22.70
C THR A 12 -14.53 13.42 22.72
N ARG A 13 -13.86 13.50 21.57
CA ARG A 13 -12.49 13.05 21.39
C ARG A 13 -11.52 14.06 21.98
N LYS A 14 -10.48 13.60 22.69
CA LYS A 14 -9.47 14.51 23.24
C LYS A 14 -8.74 15.17 22.07
N TRP A 15 -8.36 16.44 22.21
CA TRP A 15 -7.72 17.19 21.12
C TRP A 15 -6.40 16.56 20.64
N TRP A 16 -5.74 15.78 21.50
CA TRP A 16 -4.50 15.07 21.19
C TRP A 16 -4.72 13.67 20.61
N ASP A 17 -5.94 13.12 20.64
CA ASP A 17 -6.21 11.79 20.11
C ASP A 17 -6.21 11.82 18.58
N VAL A 18 -5.32 11.04 17.96
CA VAL A 18 -5.28 10.93 16.49
C VAL A 18 -6.32 9.89 16.02
N PRO A 19 -7.22 10.24 15.10
CA PRO A 19 -8.18 9.29 14.55
C PRO A 19 -7.50 8.15 13.76
N PRO A 20 -7.84 6.87 13.98
CA PRO A 20 -7.29 5.74 13.22
C PRO A 20 -7.43 5.90 11.70
N GLU A 21 -8.53 6.46 11.21
CA GLU A 21 -8.75 6.80 9.81
C GLU A 21 -7.68 7.75 9.27
N SER A 22 -7.26 8.75 10.06
CA SER A 22 -6.18 9.67 9.72
C SER A 22 -4.83 8.98 9.74
N VAL A 23 -4.59 8.08 10.70
CA VAL A 23 -3.35 7.27 10.76
C VAL A 23 -3.25 6.37 9.52
N TYR A 24 -4.35 5.73 9.11
CA TYR A 24 -4.40 4.91 7.91
C TYR A 24 -4.11 5.74 6.66
N ALA A 25 -4.84 6.85 6.47
CA ALA A 25 -4.69 7.72 5.31
C ALA A 25 -3.27 8.28 5.18
N PHE A 26 -2.69 8.76 6.30
CA PHE A 26 -1.29 9.17 6.38
C PHE A 26 -0.36 8.05 5.93
N SER A 27 -0.56 6.85 6.49
CA SER A 27 0.32 5.71 6.24
C SER A 27 0.31 5.29 4.78
N PHE A 28 -0.88 5.14 4.20
CA PHE A 28 -1.03 4.79 2.81
C PHE A 28 -0.43 5.86 1.90
N TYR A 29 -0.73 7.14 2.15
CA TYR A 29 -0.22 8.25 1.35
C TYR A 29 1.31 8.31 1.36
N ILE A 30 1.94 8.31 2.53
CA ILE A 30 3.41 8.39 2.62
C ILE A 30 4.06 7.12 2.06
N TRP A 31 3.55 5.94 2.39
CA TRP A 31 4.10 4.67 1.88
C TRP A 31 4.01 4.58 0.36
N GLN A 32 2.88 4.97 -0.23
CA GLN A 32 2.71 5.06 -1.67
C GLN A 32 3.75 5.98 -2.30
N GLN A 33 3.92 7.19 -1.77
CA GLN A 33 4.84 8.18 -2.35
C GLN A 33 6.30 7.76 -2.21
N VAL A 34 6.68 7.12 -1.09
CA VAL A 34 8.02 6.55 -0.91
C VAL A 34 8.32 5.48 -1.96
N GLN A 35 7.38 4.54 -2.14
CA GLN A 35 7.60 3.32 -2.94
C GLN A 35 7.28 3.47 -4.43
N ARG A 36 6.76 4.63 -4.88
CA ARG A 36 6.38 4.89 -6.28
C ARG A 36 7.56 5.40 -7.10
N TRP A 37 7.81 4.80 -8.25
CA TRP A 37 8.84 5.23 -9.20
C TRP A 37 8.19 5.54 -10.55
N PRO A 38 7.69 6.77 -10.77
CA PRO A 38 6.93 7.08 -11.98
C PRO A 38 7.77 7.08 -13.27
N THR A 39 9.09 7.23 -13.18
CA THR A 39 9.98 7.39 -14.34
C THR A 39 11.14 6.39 -14.33
N ASN A 40 11.91 6.34 -13.23
CA ASN A 40 13.07 5.46 -13.12
C ASN A 40 13.37 5.18 -11.64
N GLY A 41 13.30 3.91 -11.22
CA GLY A 41 13.54 3.50 -9.85
C GLY A 41 14.90 3.92 -9.28
N GLU A 42 15.94 3.99 -10.11
CA GLU A 42 17.27 4.43 -9.65
C GLU A 42 17.32 5.91 -9.26
N GLU A 43 16.44 6.74 -9.82
CA GLU A 43 16.39 8.18 -9.59
C GLU A 43 15.27 8.55 -8.62
N ASP A 44 14.09 7.97 -8.83
CA ASP A 44 12.88 8.29 -8.08
C ASP A 44 12.96 7.83 -6.63
N TYR A 45 13.45 6.61 -6.38
CA TYR A 45 13.49 6.08 -5.02
C TYR A 45 14.31 6.96 -4.06
N PRO A 46 15.60 7.27 -4.34
CA PRO A 46 16.39 8.13 -3.44
C PRO A 46 15.91 9.58 -3.43
N ARG A 47 15.24 10.06 -4.50
CA ARG A 47 14.57 11.38 -4.51
C ARG A 47 13.40 11.40 -3.53
N ASN A 48 12.54 10.37 -3.54
CA ASN A 48 11.40 10.25 -2.64
C ASN A 48 11.87 10.12 -1.18
N LEU A 49 12.89 9.31 -0.89
CA LEU A 49 13.43 9.16 0.46
C LEU A 49 13.93 10.48 1.05
N ARG A 50 14.57 11.33 0.23
CA ARG A 50 15.00 12.67 0.65
C ARG A 50 13.79 13.60 0.88
N ALA A 51 12.88 13.64 -0.08
CA ALA A 51 11.71 14.53 -0.05
C ALA A 51 10.76 14.23 1.13
N LEU A 52 10.62 12.96 1.51
CA LEU A 52 9.70 12.50 2.56
C LEU A 52 10.39 12.23 3.89
N SER A 53 11.65 12.66 4.05
CA SER A 53 12.48 12.37 5.22
C SER A 53 11.92 12.86 6.56
N ALA A 54 11.00 13.83 6.56
CA ALA A 54 10.30 14.33 7.74
C ALA A 54 9.16 13.40 8.22
N TYR A 55 8.71 12.49 7.37
CA TYR A 55 7.63 11.51 7.63
C TYR A 55 8.16 10.12 7.94
N LEU A 56 9.48 9.97 8.08
CA LEU A 56 10.16 8.70 8.32
C LEU A 56 11.02 8.80 9.58
N THR A 57 10.96 7.79 10.44
CA THR A 57 11.91 7.69 11.56
C THR A 57 13.34 7.50 11.05
N PRO A 58 14.38 7.85 11.83
CA PRO A 58 15.77 7.62 11.42
C PRO A 58 16.07 6.15 11.06
N SER A 59 15.53 5.20 11.82
CA SER A 59 15.60 3.76 11.57
C SER A 59 14.95 3.40 10.23
N CYS A 60 13.74 3.91 9.96
CA CYS A 60 13.04 3.61 8.72
C CYS A 60 13.76 4.21 7.50
N ARG A 61 14.34 5.42 7.62
CA ARG A 61 15.18 6.00 6.56
C ARG A 61 16.39 5.13 6.25
N ALA A 62 17.10 4.66 7.27
CA ALA A 62 18.26 3.79 7.09
C ALA A 62 17.87 2.46 6.44
N PHE A 63 16.76 1.86 6.88
CA PHE A 63 16.21 0.64 6.30
C PHE A 63 15.90 0.78 4.80
N LEU A 64 15.16 1.84 4.43
CA LEU A 64 14.79 2.07 3.03
C LEU A 64 15.98 2.45 2.15
N GLN A 65 16.96 3.16 2.71
CA GLN A 65 18.22 3.44 2.01
C GLN A 65 18.97 2.15 1.68
N GLN A 66 19.01 1.19 2.62
CA GLN A 66 19.62 -0.12 2.39
C GLN A 66 18.82 -0.95 1.36
N ASP A 67 17.48 -0.91 1.40
CA ASP A 67 16.63 -1.56 0.38
C ASP A 67 16.89 -0.97 -1.02
N TYR A 68 17.02 0.35 -1.13
CA TYR A 68 17.42 1.02 -2.38
C TYR A 68 18.78 0.51 -2.90
N GLU A 69 19.81 0.49 -2.04
CA GLU A 69 21.15 0.04 -2.41
C GLU A 69 21.16 -1.42 -2.88
N TYR A 70 20.46 -2.29 -2.15
CA TYR A 70 20.31 -3.70 -2.52
C TYR A 70 19.65 -3.86 -3.90
N ARG A 71 18.51 -3.21 -4.13
CA ARG A 71 17.76 -3.31 -5.39
C ARG A 71 18.52 -2.70 -6.57
N ARG A 72 19.28 -1.63 -6.31
CA ARG A 72 20.14 -1.02 -7.32
C ARG A 72 21.24 -2.00 -7.73
N ALA A 73 21.92 -2.61 -6.75
CA ALA A 73 22.98 -3.58 -7.00
C ALA A 73 22.48 -4.85 -7.72
N SER A 74 21.24 -5.27 -7.46
CA SER A 74 20.62 -6.40 -8.19
C SER A 74 20.06 -6.02 -9.57
N GLY A 75 20.09 -4.74 -9.96
CA GLY A 75 19.56 -4.25 -11.23
C GLY A 75 18.02 -4.17 -11.28
N GLU A 76 17.32 -4.38 -10.15
CA GLU A 76 15.85 -4.35 -10.09
C GLU A 76 15.27 -2.96 -10.41
N LEU A 77 16.03 -1.90 -10.15
CA LEU A 77 15.59 -0.51 -10.30
C LEU A 77 15.81 0.10 -11.70
N ARG A 78 16.70 -0.49 -12.49
CA ARG A 78 17.20 0.13 -13.72
C ARG A 78 16.08 0.30 -14.74
N GLN A 79 15.75 1.54 -15.07
CA GLN A 79 14.63 1.92 -15.96
C GLN A 79 13.30 1.29 -15.53
N ARG A 80 13.16 1.03 -14.23
CA ARG A 80 11.98 0.41 -13.62
C ARG A 80 10.98 1.50 -13.27
N VAL A 81 9.78 1.40 -13.81
CA VAL A 81 8.63 2.20 -13.36
C VAL A 81 7.82 1.36 -12.39
N ARG A 82 7.35 1.94 -11.29
CA ARG A 82 6.54 1.26 -10.27
C ARG A 82 5.35 2.13 -9.86
N GLY A 83 4.15 1.56 -10.00
CA GLY A 83 2.92 2.07 -9.40
C GLY A 83 2.61 1.35 -8.09
N ILE A 84 2.04 2.08 -7.13
CA ILE A 84 1.57 1.54 -5.85
C ILE A 84 0.12 1.97 -5.67
N TYR A 85 -0.78 1.00 -5.50
CA TYR A 85 -2.21 1.23 -5.45
C TYR A 85 -2.83 0.49 -4.26
N GLU A 86 -3.81 1.10 -3.61
CA GLU A 86 -4.67 0.37 -2.68
C GLU A 86 -5.47 -0.68 -3.45
N ILE A 87 -5.67 -1.86 -2.86
CA ILE A 87 -6.52 -2.89 -3.47
C ILE A 87 -7.99 -2.56 -3.14
N PRO A 88 -8.88 -2.39 -4.13
CA PRO A 88 -10.29 -2.13 -3.88
C PRO A 88 -10.95 -3.19 -3.00
N GLY A 89 -11.82 -2.78 -2.07
CA GLY A 89 -12.47 -3.67 -1.10
C GLY A 89 -11.54 -4.17 0.01
N ARG A 90 -10.35 -3.58 0.13
CA ARG A 90 -9.35 -3.91 1.16
C ARG A 90 -8.79 -2.65 1.82
N GLY A 91 -9.51 -1.54 1.74
CA GLY A 91 -9.12 -0.27 2.35
C GLY A 91 -9.61 -0.16 3.79
N TYR A 92 -9.40 1.01 4.39
CA TYR A 92 -9.87 1.29 5.75
C TYR A 92 -11.38 1.17 5.91
N GLY A 93 -12.15 1.69 4.95
CA GLY A 93 -13.62 1.69 5.02
C GLY A 93 -14.26 0.30 5.01
N ASP A 94 -13.54 -0.71 4.50
CA ASP A 94 -14.02 -2.09 4.42
C ASP A 94 -13.85 -2.84 5.75
N ASP A 95 -12.75 -2.61 6.48
CA ASP A 95 -12.47 -3.26 7.77
C ASP A 95 -11.56 -2.41 8.68
N PRO A 96 -12.11 -1.37 9.33
CA PRO A 96 -11.31 -0.43 10.13
C PRO A 96 -10.46 -1.08 11.23
N ALA A 97 -11.00 -2.11 11.89
CA ALA A 97 -10.40 -2.72 13.08
C ALA A 97 -9.20 -3.59 12.73
N THR A 98 -9.18 -4.25 11.56
CA THR A 98 -7.99 -5.00 11.10
C THR A 98 -6.96 -4.09 10.41
N ARG A 99 -7.42 -2.95 9.89
CA ARG A 99 -6.57 -2.00 9.16
C ARG A 99 -5.74 -1.12 10.06
N VAL A 100 -6.23 -0.75 11.24
CA VAL A 100 -5.46 0.03 12.21
C VAL A 100 -5.63 -0.55 13.61
N LYS A 101 -4.54 -1.07 14.15
CA LYS A 101 -4.43 -1.46 15.54
C LYS A 101 -3.76 -0.33 16.33
N VAL A 102 -4.48 0.26 17.26
CA VAL A 102 -3.93 1.19 18.25
C VAL A 102 -3.10 0.39 19.26
N VAL A 103 -1.81 0.71 19.39
CA VAL A 103 -0.90 0.07 20.36
C VAL A 103 -0.77 0.94 21.60
N SER A 104 -0.64 2.26 21.42
CA SER A 104 -0.60 3.27 22.47
C SER A 104 -1.21 4.59 21.98
N ASP A 105 -1.15 5.65 22.78
CA ASP A 105 -1.51 7.01 22.37
C ASP A 105 -0.49 7.66 21.39
N ARG A 106 0.62 6.94 21.14
CA ARG A 106 1.73 7.37 20.26
C ARG A 106 2.07 6.35 19.18
N ASP A 107 1.55 5.12 19.24
CA ASP A 107 1.96 4.03 18.35
C ASP A 107 0.76 3.29 17.74
N TRP A 108 0.88 2.99 16.46
CA TRP A 108 -0.11 2.23 15.69
C TRP A 108 0.58 1.19 14.81
N ILE A 109 -0.16 0.12 14.54
CA ILE A 109 0.16 -0.83 13.47
C ILE A 109 -0.90 -0.69 12.40
N VAL A 110 -0.49 -0.33 11.19
CA VAL A 110 -1.36 -0.16 10.03
C VAL A 110 -1.14 -1.31 9.05
N THR A 111 -2.22 -1.97 8.67
CA THR A 111 -2.20 -3.07 7.69
C THR A 111 -2.59 -2.54 6.31
N LEU A 112 -1.61 -2.32 5.43
CA LEU A 112 -1.85 -1.87 4.05
C LEU A 112 -1.84 -3.05 3.09
N ASP A 113 -2.93 -3.26 2.35
CA ASP A 113 -2.97 -4.22 1.24
C ASP A 113 -2.82 -3.44 -0.07
N VAL A 114 -1.71 -3.62 -0.78
CA VAL A 114 -1.39 -2.83 -1.98
C VAL A 114 -1.07 -3.71 -3.18
N SER A 115 -1.40 -3.21 -4.37
CA SER A 115 -0.88 -3.72 -5.64
C SER A 115 0.36 -2.90 -6.01
N ALA A 116 1.49 -3.59 -6.19
CA ALA A 116 2.70 -3.04 -6.78
C ALA A 116 2.84 -3.54 -8.21
N ASP A 117 2.67 -2.63 -9.16
CA ASP A 117 2.76 -2.92 -10.59
C ASP A 117 4.06 -2.32 -11.09
N GLU A 118 4.93 -3.14 -11.70
CA GLU A 118 6.22 -2.69 -12.22
C GLU A 118 6.32 -2.91 -13.73
N TYR A 119 6.93 -1.94 -14.41
CA TYR A 119 7.07 -1.89 -15.86
C TYR A 119 8.53 -1.70 -16.28
N TYR A 120 8.89 -2.24 -17.44
CA TYR A 120 10.10 -1.87 -18.20
C TYR A 120 9.64 -1.32 -19.55
N GLY A 121 9.81 -0.02 -19.78
CA GLY A 121 9.17 0.62 -20.93
C GLY A 121 7.64 0.43 -20.87
N SER A 122 7.05 -0.19 -21.90
CA SER A 122 5.62 -0.49 -21.98
C SER A 122 5.22 -1.87 -21.43
N GLU A 123 6.18 -2.73 -21.10
CA GLU A 123 5.91 -4.10 -20.67
C GLU A 123 5.73 -4.17 -19.15
N GLN A 124 4.64 -4.78 -18.69
CA GLN A 124 4.47 -5.10 -17.28
C GLN A 124 5.32 -6.32 -16.92
N VAL A 125 6.34 -6.12 -16.07
CA VAL A 125 7.24 -7.20 -15.65
C VAL A 125 6.82 -7.85 -14.33
N LYS A 126 6.00 -7.16 -13.53
CA LYS A 126 5.60 -7.62 -12.21
C LYS A 126 4.26 -7.04 -11.81
N ARG A 127 3.45 -7.90 -11.20
CA ARG A 127 2.28 -7.53 -10.40
C ARG A 127 2.35 -8.28 -9.09
N ALA A 128 2.46 -7.55 -7.98
CA ALA A 128 2.51 -8.14 -6.65
C ALA A 128 1.40 -7.55 -5.79
N LEU A 129 0.53 -8.41 -5.28
CA LEU A 129 -0.41 -8.06 -4.21
C LEU A 129 0.30 -8.35 -2.89
N VAL A 130 0.49 -7.32 -2.06
CA VAL A 130 1.30 -7.43 -0.84
C VAL A 130 0.57 -6.76 0.32
N ARG A 131 0.55 -7.44 1.45
CA ARG A 131 0.14 -6.92 2.74
C ARG A 131 1.37 -6.42 3.51
N TYR A 132 1.41 -5.14 3.80
CA TYR A 132 2.44 -4.50 4.60
C TYR A 132 1.90 -4.18 6.00
N PRO A 133 2.44 -4.81 7.05
CA PRO A 133 2.24 -4.35 8.42
C PRO A 133 3.21 -3.20 8.69
N ILE A 134 2.72 -1.97 8.64
CA ILE A 134 3.50 -0.74 8.83
C ILE A 134 3.37 -0.26 10.27
N LYS A 135 4.49 0.00 10.95
CA LYS A 135 4.49 0.69 12.23
C LYS A 135 4.45 2.20 12.01
N VAL A 136 3.58 2.89 12.74
CA VAL A 136 3.43 4.34 12.70
C VAL A 136 3.60 4.87 14.11
N VAL A 137 4.33 5.97 14.24
CA VAL A 137 4.59 6.60 15.53
C VAL A 137 4.23 8.08 15.48
N ARG A 138 3.86 8.63 16.62
CA ARG A 138 3.77 10.09 16.81
C ARG A 138 5.19 10.65 16.81
N LEU A 139 5.42 11.62 15.93
CA LEU A 139 6.70 12.31 15.79
C LEU A 139 6.48 13.82 15.96
N ASP A 140 6.85 14.33 17.12
CA ASP A 140 6.71 15.74 17.48
C ASP A 140 7.94 16.51 16.96
N ILE A 141 7.85 16.98 15.72
CA ILE A 141 8.84 17.87 15.07
C ILE A 141 8.15 19.13 14.55
N ASP A 142 8.93 20.03 13.93
CA ASP A 142 8.44 21.24 13.28
C ASP A 142 7.20 20.97 12.38
N PRO A 143 6.01 21.50 12.73
CA PRO A 143 4.79 21.29 11.97
C PRO A 143 4.83 21.85 10.54
N GLU A 144 5.69 22.85 10.25
CA GLU A 144 5.87 23.33 8.88
C GLU A 144 6.52 22.26 7.98
N ARG A 145 7.28 21.33 8.58
CA ARG A 145 7.93 20.21 7.89
C ARG A 145 7.12 18.93 7.95
N ASN A 146 6.40 18.70 9.05
CA ASN A 146 5.52 17.55 9.23
C ASN A 146 4.20 17.98 9.90
N PRO A 147 3.20 18.40 9.11
CA PRO A 147 1.92 18.85 9.63
C PRO A 147 1.06 17.71 10.20
N PHE A 148 1.42 16.44 9.94
CA PHE A 148 0.68 15.29 10.45
C PHE A 148 1.07 14.94 11.89
N GLY A 149 2.29 15.30 12.33
CA GLY A 149 2.83 14.85 13.62
C GLY A 149 3.02 13.32 13.70
N LEU A 150 3.11 12.65 12.55
CA LEU A 150 3.23 11.19 12.42
C LEU A 150 4.44 10.83 11.57
N ALA A 151 5.00 9.65 11.80
CA ALA A 151 6.07 9.09 10.98
C ALA A 151 5.93 7.58 10.81
N LEU A 152 6.37 7.07 9.65
CA LEU A 152 6.53 5.65 9.44
C LEU A 152 7.80 5.16 10.14
N ASP A 153 7.66 4.10 10.93
CA ASP A 153 8.76 3.35 11.54
C ASP A 153 8.99 2.01 10.81
N CYS A 154 8.67 2.01 9.51
CA CYS A 154 8.78 0.88 8.59
C CYS A 154 7.95 -0.33 9.02
N TYR A 155 8.52 -1.53 9.13
CA TYR A 155 7.76 -2.77 9.22
C TYR A 155 7.54 -3.20 10.68
N ALA A 156 6.27 -3.45 11.05
CA ALA A 156 5.90 -4.11 12.29
C ALA A 156 6.03 -5.65 12.20
N GLY A 157 6.19 -6.19 10.99
CA GLY A 157 6.37 -7.61 10.68
C GLY A 157 6.75 -7.82 9.22
N ALA A 158 7.04 -9.05 8.82
CA ALA A 158 7.40 -9.34 7.43
C ALA A 158 6.21 -9.04 6.49
N PRO A 159 6.44 -8.32 5.35
CA PRO A 159 5.42 -8.19 4.32
C PRO A 159 4.97 -9.56 3.80
N GLN A 160 3.66 -9.71 3.56
CA GLN A 160 3.06 -10.98 3.16
C GLN A 160 2.51 -10.87 1.74
N ARG A 161 2.75 -11.87 0.90
CA ARG A 161 2.10 -11.94 -0.42
C ARG A 161 0.62 -12.26 -0.22
N ILE A 162 -0.24 -11.56 -0.95
CA ILE A 162 -1.67 -11.85 -1.03
C ILE A 162 -1.87 -12.74 -2.26
N GLU A 163 -2.46 -13.91 -2.07
CA GLU A 163 -2.81 -14.79 -3.18
C GLU A 163 -3.97 -14.17 -3.97
N PRO A 164 -3.85 -14.06 -5.31
CA PRO A 164 -5.00 -13.69 -6.11
C PRO A 164 -6.08 -14.79 -5.99
N PRO A 165 -7.37 -14.43 -6.01
CA PRO A 165 -8.42 -15.45 -6.06
C PRO A 165 -8.18 -16.37 -7.27
N PRO A 166 -8.46 -17.68 -7.16
CA PRO A 166 -8.28 -18.61 -8.26
C PRO A 166 -9.10 -18.13 -9.45
N THR A 167 -8.48 -18.05 -10.63
CA THR A 167 -9.19 -17.74 -11.87
C THR A 167 -10.28 -18.80 -12.06
N PRO A 168 -11.56 -18.41 -12.27
CA PRO A 168 -12.58 -19.40 -12.58
C PRO A 168 -12.15 -20.14 -13.85
N THR A 169 -11.89 -21.44 -13.72
CA THR A 169 -11.68 -22.35 -14.85
C THR A 169 -12.89 -22.20 -15.76
N GLN A 170 -12.68 -21.85 -17.03
CA GLN A 170 -13.74 -21.89 -18.02
C GLN A 170 -14.30 -23.32 -18.06
N ALA A 171 -15.47 -23.53 -17.46
CA ALA A 171 -16.20 -24.77 -17.55
C ALA A 171 -16.80 -24.89 -18.96
N GLY A 172 -16.33 -25.89 -19.71
CA GLY A 172 -17.06 -26.51 -20.81
C GLY A 172 -16.97 -25.83 -22.18
N ALA A 173 -15.96 -26.20 -22.97
CA ALA A 173 -16.19 -26.33 -24.41
C ALA A 173 -16.95 -27.66 -24.63
N PRO A 174 -18.08 -27.68 -25.37
CA PRO A 174 -18.83 -28.91 -25.60
C PRO A 174 -17.99 -29.88 -26.44
N ALA A 175 -17.90 -31.13 -26.00
CA ALA A 175 -17.35 -32.20 -26.80
C ALA A 175 -18.23 -32.38 -28.03
N ASN A 176 -17.64 -32.23 -29.22
CA ASN A 176 -18.28 -32.54 -30.50
C ASN A 176 -18.83 -33.97 -30.47
N ALA A 177 -20.15 -34.10 -30.49
CA ALA A 177 -20.83 -35.36 -30.77
C ALA A 177 -20.79 -35.61 -32.28
N SER A 178 -19.76 -36.32 -32.74
CA SER A 178 -19.77 -36.96 -34.05
C SER A 178 -20.65 -38.21 -34.00
N GLY A 179 -21.95 -38.03 -34.30
CA GLY A 179 -22.85 -39.14 -34.61
C GLY A 179 -22.46 -39.77 -35.94
N HIS A 180 -21.95 -40.99 -35.90
CA HIS A 180 -21.87 -41.86 -37.07
C HIS A 180 -22.94 -42.94 -36.91
N LEU A 181 -23.95 -42.88 -37.78
CA LEU A 181 -25.05 -43.84 -37.88
C LEU A 181 -24.55 -45.11 -38.57
N GLN A 182 -24.74 -46.28 -37.95
CA GLN A 182 -24.57 -47.56 -38.65
C GLN A 182 -25.52 -48.63 -38.08
N GLY A 183 -26.35 -49.21 -38.96
CA GLY A 183 -27.35 -50.28 -38.74
C GLY A 183 -28.65 -49.95 -39.51
N ASP A 184 -29.18 -50.73 -40.45
CA ASP A 184 -29.06 -52.16 -40.73
C ASP A 184 -29.23 -52.48 -42.22
N SER A 185 -28.70 -53.66 -42.57
CA SER A 185 -28.81 -54.40 -43.83
C SER A 185 -30.23 -55.00 -44.01
N PRO A 186 -30.56 -55.60 -45.18
CA PRO A 186 -31.92 -55.59 -45.76
C PRO A 186 -32.96 -56.45 -45.05
#